data_AF-A0AB38D2D7-F1
#
_entry.id   AF-A0AB38D2D7-F1
#
_cell.length_a   1.000
_cell.length_b   1.000
_cell.length_c   1.000
_cell.angle_alpha   90.00
_cell.angle_beta   90.00
_cell.angle_gamma   90.00
#
_symmetry.space_group_name_H-M   'P 1'
#
loop_
_entity.id
_entity.type
_entity.pdbx_description
1 polymer ?
#
loop_
_entity_poly.entity_id
_entity_poly.type
_entity_poly.pdbx_seq_one_letter_code
_entity_poly.pdbx_strand_id
1 'polypeptide(L)'
;MRAEGPLPPSRQRPKTSRQICTQVGAVSASAHVFYELLSGVAMPFASVIGPVPAATGWGMSTAVVLRMAERADKRHEAVLGVVNGLFLTTVLAHFIHWPKRWRFGVPSLSECEGLCGPILVPYNGILYISGLSAVAGLLENGRRGAVRGAIVPLLGVPVLLRLQRMEFRRLSLQARRNPRWWNRRLQMQPPDRSTSSDPDQQVLGAES
;
A
#
# COMPACT_ATOMS: atom_id res chain seq x y z
N MET A 1 -50.37 -4.62 42.57
CA MET A 1 -49.00 -5.15 42.44
C MET A 1 -48.78 -5.58 41.00
N ARG A 2 -48.02 -4.81 40.21
CA ARG A 2 -47.64 -5.20 38.83
C ARG A 2 -46.37 -6.03 38.92
N ALA A 3 -46.43 -7.26 38.42
CA ALA A 3 -45.28 -8.13 38.29
C ALA A 3 -44.32 -7.56 37.24
N GLU A 4 -43.11 -7.21 37.67
CA GLU A 4 -42.01 -6.91 36.75
C GLU A 4 -41.60 -8.22 36.08
N GLY A 5 -41.93 -8.37 34.80
CA GLY A 5 -41.44 -9.47 33.98
C GLY A 5 -39.91 -9.41 33.88
N PRO A 6 -39.22 -10.56 33.77
CA PRO A 6 -37.77 -10.59 33.63
C PRO A 6 -37.34 -9.75 32.43
N LEU A 7 -36.44 -8.79 32.66
CA LEU A 7 -35.81 -8.01 31.59
C LEU A 7 -35.19 -8.98 30.57
N PRO A 8 -35.41 -8.77 29.26
CA PRO A 8 -34.81 -9.63 28.25
C PRO A 8 -33.29 -9.58 28.39
N PRO A 9 -32.57 -10.72 28.25
CA PRO A 9 -31.13 -10.72 28.33
C PRO A 9 -30.61 -9.73 27.29
N SER A 10 -29.91 -8.71 27.79
CA SER A 10 -29.16 -7.79 26.94
C SER A 10 -28.36 -8.65 25.97
N ARG A 11 -28.61 -8.54 24.66
CA ARG A 11 -27.77 -9.18 23.63
C ARG A 11 -26.36 -8.64 23.79
N GLN A 12 -25.58 -9.24 24.67
CA GLN A 12 -24.14 -9.06 24.73
C GLN A 12 -23.63 -9.65 23.42
N ARG A 13 -23.39 -8.76 22.43
CA ARG A 13 -22.65 -9.14 21.24
C ARG A 13 -21.37 -9.83 21.72
N PRO A 14 -21.06 -11.04 21.23
CA PRO A 14 -19.85 -11.73 21.63
C PRO A 14 -18.64 -10.81 21.45
N LYS A 15 -17.74 -10.82 22.43
CA LYS A 15 -16.52 -10.01 22.54
C LYS A 15 -15.47 -10.31 21.46
N THR A 16 -15.76 -11.22 20.54
CA THR A 16 -14.83 -11.71 19.52
C THR A 16 -14.89 -10.82 18.27
N SER A 17 -13.72 -10.41 17.78
CA SER A 17 -13.52 -9.80 16.45
C SER A 17 -14.01 -8.36 16.25
N ARG A 18 -13.48 -7.36 16.97
CA ARG A 18 -13.84 -5.97 16.63
C ARG A 18 -13.09 -5.38 15.44
N GLN A 19 -11.91 -5.87 15.07
CA GLN A 19 -11.04 -5.24 14.06
C GLN A 19 -10.11 -6.23 13.33
N ILE A 20 -10.57 -7.46 13.09
CA ILE A 20 -9.72 -8.48 12.43
C ILE A 20 -9.29 -8.00 11.05
N CYS A 21 -10.17 -7.32 10.30
CA CYS A 21 -9.81 -6.82 8.98
C CYS A 21 -8.72 -5.75 9.07
N THR A 22 -8.76 -4.86 10.07
CA THR A 22 -7.69 -3.88 10.30
C THR A 22 -6.37 -4.56 10.67
N GLN A 23 -6.40 -5.65 11.46
CA GLN A 23 -5.19 -6.42 11.79
C GLN A 23 -4.58 -7.07 10.55
N VAL A 24 -5.41 -7.74 9.74
CA VAL A 24 -4.98 -8.34 8.46
C VAL A 24 -4.45 -7.26 7.51
N GLY A 25 -5.10 -6.09 7.48
CA GLY A 25 -4.65 -4.92 6.72
C GLY A 25 -3.27 -4.44 7.16
N ALA A 26 -3.04 -4.31 8.48
CA ALA A 26 -1.74 -3.90 9.00
C ALA A 26 -0.63 -4.90 8.67
N VAL A 27 -0.89 -6.20 8.85
CA VAL A 27 0.08 -7.26 8.54
C VAL A 27 0.39 -7.29 7.05
N SER A 28 -0.64 -7.23 6.19
CA SER A 28 -0.46 -7.27 4.74
C SER A 28 0.19 -6.00 4.18
N ALA A 29 -0.15 -4.81 4.69
CA ALA A 29 0.51 -3.55 4.32
C ALA A 29 1.99 -3.56 4.71
N SER A 30 2.31 -4.08 5.90
CA SER A 30 3.69 -4.29 6.32
C SER A 30 4.40 -5.31 5.41
N ALA A 31 3.75 -6.44 5.13
CA ALA A 31 4.28 -7.44 4.21
C ALA A 31 4.58 -6.86 2.83
N HIS A 32 3.75 -5.97 2.29
CA HIS A 32 4.00 -5.28 1.02
C HIS A 32 5.34 -4.53 1.03
N VAL A 33 5.57 -3.69 2.04
CA VAL A 33 6.79 -2.88 2.15
C VAL A 33 8.04 -3.75 2.41
N PHE A 34 7.93 -4.76 3.28
CA PHE A 34 9.05 -5.67 3.55
C PHE A 34 9.33 -6.60 2.37
N TYR A 35 8.32 -6.98 1.60
CA TYR A 35 8.49 -7.77 0.40
C TYR A 35 9.29 -7.03 -0.67
N GLU A 36 9.05 -5.73 -0.86
CA GLU A 36 9.86 -4.87 -1.72
C GLU A 36 11.31 -4.87 -1.27
N LEU A 37 11.55 -4.59 0.02
CA LEU A 37 12.88 -4.59 0.61
C LEU A 37 13.64 -5.89 0.36
N LEU A 38 13.02 -7.04 0.67
CA LEU A 38 13.59 -8.37 0.48
C LEU A 38 13.83 -8.69 -1.00
N SER A 39 12.95 -8.22 -1.86
CA SER A 39 13.08 -8.36 -3.31
C SER A 39 14.24 -7.54 -3.87
N GLY A 40 14.76 -6.56 -3.11
CA GLY A 40 15.82 -5.65 -3.51
C GLY A 40 15.29 -4.37 -4.17
N VAL A 41 14.05 -4.02 -3.86
CA VAL A 41 13.44 -2.72 -4.11
C VAL A 41 13.48 -1.96 -2.79
N ALA A 42 14.01 -0.74 -2.81
CA ALA A 42 14.10 0.03 -1.58
C ALA A 42 12.71 0.35 -1.04
N MET A 43 12.59 0.53 0.27
CA MET A 43 11.31 0.81 0.90
C MET A 43 11.01 2.32 0.98
N PRO A 44 9.75 2.75 1.16
CA PRO A 44 9.42 4.15 1.35
C PRO A 44 10.20 4.80 2.49
N PHE A 45 10.70 6.01 2.24
CA PHE A 45 11.57 6.82 3.11
C PHE A 45 13.03 6.34 3.22
N ALA A 46 13.38 5.18 2.67
CA ALA A 46 14.77 4.71 2.68
C ALA A 46 15.70 5.67 1.95
N SER A 47 15.20 6.49 1.01
CA SER A 47 16.01 7.48 0.31
C SER A 47 16.50 8.61 1.21
N VAL A 48 15.77 8.90 2.29
CA VAL A 48 16.03 10.04 3.18
C VAL A 48 16.73 9.61 4.45
N ILE A 49 16.17 8.60 5.13
CA ILE A 49 16.66 8.17 6.45
C ILE A 49 17.51 6.90 6.37
N GLY A 50 17.53 6.22 5.23
CA GLY A 50 18.19 4.93 5.06
C GLY A 50 17.28 3.73 5.34
N PRO A 51 17.67 2.52 4.88
CA PRO A 51 16.80 1.35 4.89
C PRO A 51 16.51 0.81 6.30
N VAL A 52 17.49 0.86 7.22
CA VAL A 52 17.32 0.35 8.60
C VAL A 52 16.31 1.17 9.40
N PRO A 53 16.46 2.50 9.56
CA PRO A 53 15.47 3.27 10.32
C PRO A 53 14.11 3.32 9.63
N ALA A 54 14.04 3.25 8.30
CA ALA A 54 12.77 3.07 7.59
C ALA A 54 12.11 1.74 7.97
N ALA A 55 12.85 0.63 7.95
CA ALA A 55 12.36 -0.69 8.35
C ALA A 55 11.86 -0.71 9.79
N THR A 56 12.63 -0.12 10.71
CA THR A 56 12.23 0.02 12.12
C THR A 56 10.95 0.84 12.25
N GLY A 57 10.85 1.97 11.53
CA GLY A 57 9.65 2.81 11.53
C GLY A 57 8.40 2.05 11.10
N TRP A 58 8.46 1.37 9.94
CA TRP A 58 7.35 0.57 9.44
C TRP A 58 6.97 -0.58 10.37
N GLY A 59 7.95 -1.29 10.93
CA GLY A 59 7.72 -2.35 11.91
C GLY A 59 7.02 -1.84 13.18
N MET A 60 7.50 -0.71 13.73
CA MET A 60 6.91 -0.09 14.91
C MET A 60 5.49 0.43 14.64
N SER A 61 5.27 1.10 13.50
CA SER A 61 3.93 1.55 13.10
C SER A 61 2.96 0.37 12.97
N THR A 62 3.41 -0.75 12.40
CA THR A 62 2.61 -1.99 12.31
C THR A 62 2.22 -2.48 13.71
N ALA A 63 3.18 -2.59 14.63
CA ALA A 63 2.93 -3.04 16.00
C ALA A 63 1.96 -2.12 16.77
N VAL A 64 2.04 -0.80 16.56
CA VAL A 64 1.12 0.17 17.14
C VAL A 64 -0.30 -0.06 16.61
N VAL A 65 -0.48 -0.19 15.29
CA VAL A 65 -1.79 -0.44 14.70
C VAL A 65 -2.39 -1.76 15.19
N LEU A 66 -1.59 -2.83 15.28
CA LEU A 66 -2.05 -4.11 15.81
C LEU A 66 -2.55 -4.00 17.25
N ARG A 67 -1.78 -3.35 18.13
CA ARG A 67 -2.18 -3.11 19.53
C ARG A 67 -3.43 -2.25 19.64
N MET A 68 -3.59 -1.25 18.77
CA MET A 68 -4.81 -0.42 18.73
C MET A 68 -6.02 -1.23 18.26
N ALA A 69 -5.86 -2.09 17.26
CA ALA A 69 -6.92 -2.94 16.74
C ALA A 69 -7.36 -4.00 17.78
N GLU A 70 -6.42 -4.56 18.55
CA GLU A 70 -6.72 -5.48 19.66
C GLU A 70 -7.54 -4.81 20.78
N ARG A 71 -7.26 -3.53 21.06
CA ARG A 71 -7.89 -2.75 22.14
C ARG A 71 -9.04 -1.88 21.67
N ALA A 72 -9.57 -2.13 20.48
CA ALA A 72 -10.48 -1.21 19.81
C ALA A 72 -11.79 -0.99 20.58
N ASP A 73 -12.02 0.27 20.93
CA ASP A 73 -13.28 0.79 21.45
C ASP A 73 -13.90 1.81 20.47
N LYS A 74 -15.04 2.41 20.85
CA LYS A 74 -15.72 3.43 20.03
C LYS A 74 -14.86 4.67 19.73
N ARG A 75 -13.87 5.00 20.56
CA ARG A 75 -12.97 6.14 20.34
C ARG A 75 -11.94 5.82 19.25
N HIS A 76 -11.56 4.56 19.12
CA HIS A 76 -10.60 4.11 18.12
C HIS A 76 -11.21 3.91 16.72
N GLU A 77 -12.52 3.69 16.59
CA GLU A 77 -13.21 3.47 15.31
C GLU A 77 -12.87 4.50 14.23
N ALA A 78 -12.82 5.78 14.61
CA ALA A 78 -12.48 6.85 13.67
C ALA A 78 -11.01 6.79 13.20
N VAL A 79 -10.09 6.44 14.11
CA VAL A 79 -8.66 6.36 13.80
C VAL A 79 -8.37 5.12 12.96
N LEU A 80 -8.95 3.97 13.31
CA LEU A 80 -8.81 2.74 12.54
C LEU A 80 -9.46 2.86 11.15
N GLY A 81 -10.56 3.61 11.03
CA GLY A 81 -11.11 4.00 9.73
C GLY A 81 -10.11 4.77 8.88
N VAL A 82 -9.41 5.77 9.46
CA VAL A 82 -8.35 6.51 8.75
C VAL A 82 -7.18 5.61 8.36
N VAL A 83 -6.74 4.71 9.25
CA VAL A 83 -5.67 3.74 8.97
C VAL A 83 -6.04 2.83 7.79
N ASN A 84 -7.25 2.26 7.79
CA ASN A 84 -7.74 1.48 6.65
C ASN A 84 -7.83 2.32 5.37
N GLY A 85 -8.23 3.60 5.48
CA GLY A 85 -8.18 4.55 4.38
C GLY A 85 -6.77 4.75 3.81
N LEU A 86 -5.74 4.80 4.66
CA LEU A 86 -4.33 4.89 4.23
C LEU A 86 -3.89 3.60 3.52
N PHE A 87 -4.23 2.42 4.04
CA PHE A 87 -3.94 1.14 3.37
C PHE A 87 -4.58 1.08 1.98
N LEU A 88 -5.86 1.48 1.88
CA LEU A 88 -6.56 1.54 0.60
C LEU A 88 -5.93 2.56 -0.36
N THR A 89 -5.52 3.72 0.15
CA THR A 89 -4.81 4.75 -0.63
C THR A 89 -3.57 4.17 -1.30
N THR A 90 -2.75 3.44 -0.54
CA THR A 90 -1.53 2.80 -1.06
C THR A 90 -1.87 1.82 -2.17
N VAL A 91 -2.82 0.91 -1.96
CA VAL A 91 -3.21 -0.09 -2.96
C VAL A 91 -3.74 0.57 -4.24
N LEU A 92 -4.60 1.59 -4.11
CA LEU A 92 -5.12 2.33 -5.26
C LEU A 92 -4.01 3.05 -6.03
N ALA A 93 -3.08 3.72 -5.34
CA ALA A 93 -1.97 4.39 -5.98
C ALA A 93 -1.14 3.41 -6.83
N HIS A 94 -0.91 2.19 -6.34
CA HIS A 94 -0.20 1.16 -7.09
C HIS A 94 -0.93 0.75 -8.38
N PHE A 95 -2.22 0.39 -8.28
CA PHE A 95 -3.01 -0.02 -9.46
C PHE A 95 -3.29 1.12 -10.44
N ILE A 96 -3.26 2.37 -9.99
CA ILE A 96 -3.41 3.55 -10.84
C ILE A 96 -2.09 3.86 -11.55
N HIS A 97 -0.97 3.89 -10.82
CA HIS A 97 0.31 4.36 -11.34
C HIS A 97 0.98 3.36 -12.27
N TRP A 98 0.96 2.07 -11.91
CA TRP A 98 1.81 1.08 -12.54
C TRP A 98 1.14 0.34 -13.69
N PRO A 99 1.93 -0.15 -14.67
CA PRO A 99 1.42 -0.96 -15.76
C PRO A 99 0.72 -2.22 -15.23
N LYS A 100 -0.45 -2.51 -15.80
CA LYS A 100 -1.30 -3.63 -15.40
C LYS A 100 -1.74 -4.44 -16.61
N ARG A 101 -1.84 -5.75 -16.41
CA ARG A 101 -2.46 -6.70 -17.33
C ARG A 101 -3.79 -7.16 -16.75
N TRP A 102 -4.78 -7.32 -17.60
CA TRP A 102 -6.09 -7.80 -17.18
C TRP A 102 -6.17 -9.31 -17.41
N ARG A 103 -6.51 -10.06 -16.36
CA ARG A 103 -6.72 -11.50 -16.45
C ARG A 103 -8.05 -11.85 -15.79
N PHE A 104 -8.97 -12.41 -16.56
CA PHE A 104 -10.34 -12.72 -16.11
C PHE A 104 -11.05 -11.52 -15.44
N GLY A 105 -10.87 -10.32 -15.99
CA GLY A 105 -11.45 -9.08 -15.44
C GLY A 105 -10.76 -8.52 -14.20
N VAL A 106 -9.69 -9.16 -13.71
CA VAL A 106 -8.94 -8.73 -12.53
C VAL A 106 -7.63 -8.06 -12.99
N PRO A 107 -7.35 -6.81 -12.58
CA PRO A 107 -6.11 -6.13 -12.92
C PRO A 107 -4.94 -6.73 -12.13
N SER A 108 -3.84 -7.03 -12.79
CA SER A 108 -2.62 -7.53 -12.14
C SER A 108 -1.45 -6.68 -12.59
N LEU A 109 -0.68 -6.14 -11.66
CA LEU A 109 0.51 -5.36 -11.96
C LEU A 109 1.49 -6.25 -12.73
N SER A 110 1.96 -5.74 -13.87
CA SER A 110 2.98 -6.41 -14.69
C SER A 110 4.39 -5.90 -14.43
N GLU A 111 4.50 -4.70 -13.87
CA GLU A 111 5.73 -4.06 -13.41
C GLU A 111 5.38 -3.17 -12.21
N CYS A 112 6.26 -3.08 -11.22
CA CYS A 112 6.08 -2.17 -10.08
C CYS A 112 7.41 -1.86 -9.41
N GLU A 113 7.87 -0.62 -9.40
CA GLU A 113 9.06 -0.18 -8.65
C GLU A 113 10.32 -1.05 -8.87
N GLY A 114 10.53 -1.56 -10.09
CA GLY A 114 11.64 -2.48 -10.42
C GLY A 114 11.36 -3.96 -10.14
N LEU A 115 10.19 -4.31 -9.59
CA LEU A 115 9.63 -5.66 -9.62
C LEU A 115 9.06 -5.95 -11.02
N CYS A 116 9.47 -7.07 -11.60
CA CYS A 116 8.93 -7.59 -12.85
C CYS A 116 8.97 -9.12 -12.87
N GLY A 117 8.17 -9.74 -13.74
CA GLY A 117 8.16 -11.19 -13.91
C GLY A 117 7.50 -11.95 -12.74
N PRO A 118 7.94 -13.20 -12.44
CA PRO A 118 7.25 -14.08 -11.49
C PRO A 118 7.11 -13.54 -10.06
N ILE A 119 8.00 -12.62 -9.64
CA ILE A 119 7.98 -12.01 -8.31
C ILE A 119 6.72 -11.15 -8.07
N LEU A 120 6.06 -10.71 -9.15
CA LEU A 120 4.82 -9.95 -9.05
C LEU A 120 3.61 -10.81 -8.69
N VAL A 121 3.67 -12.14 -8.84
CA VAL A 121 2.53 -13.01 -8.50
C VAL A 121 2.19 -12.92 -6.99
N PRO A 122 3.12 -13.22 -6.06
CA PRO A 122 2.85 -13.04 -4.64
C PRO A 122 2.62 -11.57 -4.27
N TYR A 123 3.30 -10.62 -4.93
CA TYR A 123 3.13 -9.19 -4.66
C TYR A 123 1.71 -8.70 -4.96
N ASN A 124 1.13 -9.08 -6.11
CA ASN A 124 -0.27 -8.80 -6.41
C ASN A 124 -1.21 -9.44 -5.37
N GLY A 125 -0.91 -10.67 -4.92
CA GLY A 125 -1.65 -11.31 -3.84
C GLY A 125 -1.65 -10.49 -2.54
N ILE A 126 -0.50 -9.96 -2.14
CA ILE A 126 -0.39 -9.07 -0.97
C ILE A 126 -1.25 -7.82 -1.17
N LEU A 127 -1.15 -7.15 -2.33
CA LEU A 127 -1.96 -5.96 -2.63
C LEU A 127 -3.47 -6.24 -2.59
N TYR A 128 -3.90 -7.40 -3.09
CA TYR A 128 -5.31 -7.80 -3.03
C TYR A 128 -5.77 -8.04 -1.59
N ILE A 129 -4.99 -8.76 -0.79
CA ILE A 129 -5.30 -8.98 0.63
C ILE A 129 -5.35 -7.64 1.36
N SER A 130 -4.40 -6.74 1.12
CA SER A 130 -4.39 -5.39 1.70
C SER A 130 -5.60 -4.57 1.27
N GLY A 131 -5.96 -4.57 -0.01
CA GLY A 131 -7.12 -3.82 -0.51
C GLY A 131 -8.44 -4.35 0.06
N LEU A 132 -8.63 -5.66 0.04
CA LEU A 132 -9.85 -6.30 0.56
C LEU A 132 -9.99 -6.09 2.07
N SER A 133 -8.91 -6.28 2.83
CA SER A 133 -8.92 -6.05 4.29
C SER A 133 -9.11 -4.58 4.64
N ALA A 134 -8.56 -3.65 3.87
CA ALA A 134 -8.80 -2.22 4.05
C ALA A 134 -10.28 -1.84 3.81
N VAL A 135 -10.88 -2.33 2.73
CA VAL A 135 -12.31 -2.10 2.45
C VAL A 135 -13.18 -2.73 3.54
N ALA A 136 -12.93 -3.98 3.92
CA ALA A 136 -13.66 -4.64 4.99
C ALA A 136 -13.48 -3.92 6.33
N GLY A 137 -12.27 -3.45 6.64
CA GLY A 137 -11.97 -2.66 7.83
C GLY A 137 -12.69 -1.32 7.86
N LEU A 138 -12.88 -0.64 6.73
CA LEU A 138 -13.72 0.56 6.65
C LEU A 138 -15.17 0.25 7.05
N LEU A 139 -15.70 -0.91 6.64
CA LEU A 139 -17.06 -1.34 6.97
C LEU A 139 -17.19 -1.80 8.44
N GLU A 140 -16.13 -2.36 9.03
CA GLU A 140 -16.09 -2.76 10.45
C GLU A 140 -16.16 -1.56 11.41
N ASN A 141 -15.64 -0.39 11.00
CA ASN A 141 -15.45 0.79 11.87
C ASN A 141 -16.68 1.72 12.01
N GLY A 142 -17.88 1.21 11.71
CA GLY A 142 -19.12 1.96 11.78
C GLY A 142 -19.17 3.18 10.84
N ARG A 143 -20.30 3.91 10.82
CA ARG A 143 -20.51 4.98 9.82
C ARG A 143 -19.48 6.10 9.89
N ARG A 144 -19.07 6.51 11.10
CA ARG A 144 -18.09 7.61 11.28
C ARG A 144 -16.69 7.21 10.83
N GLY A 145 -16.25 5.99 11.17
CA GLY A 145 -14.96 5.45 10.71
C GLY A 145 -14.93 5.24 9.21
N ALA A 146 -16.01 4.68 8.64
CA ALA A 146 -16.15 4.49 7.20
C ALA A 146 -16.06 5.81 6.42
N VAL A 147 -16.82 6.84 6.83
CA VAL A 147 -16.81 8.14 6.14
C VAL A 147 -15.43 8.80 6.22
N ARG A 148 -14.83 8.86 7.42
CA ARG A 148 -13.50 9.45 7.59
C ARG A 148 -12.44 8.70 6.80
N GLY A 149 -12.48 7.37 6.86
CA GLY A 149 -11.57 6.50 6.12
C GLY A 149 -11.73 6.59 4.61
N ALA A 150 -12.96 6.76 4.09
CA ALA A 150 -13.22 6.92 2.66
C ALA A 150 -12.75 8.28 2.11
N ILE A 151 -12.67 9.32 2.94
CA ILE A 151 -12.08 10.62 2.54
C ILE A 151 -10.57 10.50 2.31
N VAL A 152 -9.89 9.61 3.05
CA VAL A 152 -8.44 9.44 2.97
C VAL A 152 -7.95 9.12 1.56
N PRO A 153 -8.45 8.09 0.84
CA PRO A 153 -8.00 7.81 -0.53
C PRO A 153 -8.35 8.93 -1.52
N LEU A 154 -9.48 9.62 -1.35
CA LEU A 154 -9.86 10.72 -2.25
C LEU A 154 -8.80 11.84 -2.27
N LEU A 155 -8.27 12.18 -1.09
CA LEU A 155 -7.23 13.21 -0.96
C LEU A 155 -5.81 12.64 -1.05
N GLY A 156 -5.63 11.42 -0.56
CA GLY A 156 -4.33 10.78 -0.39
C GLY A 156 -3.75 10.24 -1.69
N VAL A 157 -4.58 9.69 -2.59
CA VAL A 157 -4.10 9.12 -3.86
C VAL A 157 -3.31 10.14 -4.69
N PRO A 158 -3.83 11.35 -5.00
CA PRO A 158 -3.08 12.29 -5.83
C PRO A 158 -1.76 12.74 -5.19
N VAL A 159 -1.75 12.91 -3.86
CA VAL A 159 -0.53 13.25 -3.10
C VAL A 159 0.47 12.09 -3.15
N LEU A 160 0.00 10.87 -2.92
CA LEU A 160 0.85 9.68 -2.89
C LEU A 160 1.45 9.38 -4.26
N LEU A 161 0.70 9.56 -5.35
CA LEU A 161 1.23 9.44 -6.72
C LEU A 161 2.38 10.43 -7.00
N ARG A 162 2.38 11.61 -6.38
CA ARG A 162 3.48 12.57 -6.49
C ARG A 162 4.67 12.15 -5.64
N LEU A 163 4.42 11.74 -4.38
CA LEU A 163 5.46 11.31 -3.46
C LEU A 163 6.17 10.04 -3.97
N GLN A 164 5.42 9.07 -4.48
CA GLN A 164 5.94 7.83 -5.03
C GLN A 164 6.87 8.10 -6.21
N ARG A 165 6.49 8.98 -7.15
CA ARG A 165 7.38 9.39 -8.26
C ARG A 165 8.66 10.05 -7.77
N MET A 166 8.56 10.93 -6.77
CA MET A 166 9.73 11.61 -6.20
C MET A 166 10.67 10.64 -5.49
N GLU A 167 10.11 9.75 -4.67
CA GLU A 167 10.86 8.75 -3.91
C GLU A 167 11.49 7.73 -4.86
N PHE A 168 10.74 7.23 -5.83
CA PHE A 168 11.25 6.33 -6.87
C PHE A 168 12.45 6.95 -7.59
N ARG A 169 12.34 8.20 -8.04
CA ARG A 169 13.46 8.92 -8.69
C ARG A 169 14.69 9.02 -7.78
N ARG A 170 14.51 9.36 -6.50
CA ARG A 170 15.62 9.45 -5.54
C ARG A 170 16.30 8.09 -5.35
N LEU A 171 15.50 7.04 -5.18
CA LEU A 171 15.99 5.69 -4.96
C LEU A 171 16.70 5.13 -6.20
N SER A 172 16.20 5.39 -7.41
CA SER A 172 16.88 5.01 -8.65
C SER A 172 18.23 5.72 -8.80
N LEU A 173 18.31 7.02 -8.47
CA LEU A 173 19.58 7.75 -8.48
C LEU A 173 20.57 7.20 -7.44
N GLN A 174 20.09 6.86 -6.25
CA GLN A 174 20.91 6.25 -5.21
C GLN A 174 21.38 4.85 -5.61
N ALA A 175 20.52 4.03 -6.20
CA ALA A 175 20.87 2.69 -6.68
C ALA A 175 21.95 2.71 -7.76
N ARG A 176 21.97 3.74 -8.61
CA ARG A 176 23.01 3.96 -9.62
C ARG A 176 24.35 4.39 -9.00
N ARG A 177 24.33 5.20 -7.94
CA ARG A 177 25.54 5.74 -7.29
C ARG A 177 26.15 4.78 -6.27
N ASN A 178 25.32 4.07 -5.51
CA ASN A 178 25.72 3.19 -4.43
C ASN A 178 24.82 1.94 -4.46
N PRO A 179 25.11 0.99 -5.37
CA PRO A 179 24.33 -0.23 -5.51
C PRO A 179 24.50 -1.11 -4.26
N ARG A 180 23.38 -1.53 -3.69
CA ARG A 180 23.33 -2.43 -2.53
C ARG A 180 22.22 -3.46 -2.71
N TRP A 181 22.24 -4.51 -1.89
CA TRP A 181 21.26 -5.60 -1.99
C TRP A 181 19.81 -5.12 -1.93
N TRP A 182 19.54 -4.06 -1.16
CA TRP A 182 18.20 -3.51 -0.90
C TRP A 182 17.68 -2.57 -2.00
N ASN A 183 18.51 -2.15 -2.96
CA ASN A 183 18.10 -1.29 -4.08
C ASN A 183 18.52 -1.82 -5.47
N ARG A 184 19.03 -3.06 -5.53
CA ARG A 184 19.58 -3.66 -6.75
C ARG A 184 18.62 -3.68 -7.94
N ARG A 185 17.31 -3.85 -7.70
CA ARG A 185 16.31 -3.93 -8.78
C ARG A 185 16.00 -2.58 -9.41
N LEU A 186 16.29 -1.48 -8.72
CA LEU A 186 16.09 -0.13 -9.24
C LEU A 186 17.14 0.27 -10.30
N GLN A 187 18.17 -0.55 -10.49
CA GLN A 187 19.18 -0.36 -11.53
C GLN A 187 18.69 -0.85 -12.89
N MET A 188 17.78 -1.84 -12.92
CA MET A 188 17.40 -2.55 -14.14
C MET A 188 16.40 -1.80 -15.02
N GLN A 189 15.96 -0.60 -14.62
CA GLN A 189 15.03 0.18 -15.43
C GLN A 189 15.81 1.09 -16.38
N PRO A 190 15.66 0.93 -17.72
CA PRO A 190 16.28 1.82 -18.68
C PRO A 190 15.83 3.26 -18.44
N PRO A 191 16.67 4.27 -18.70
CA PRO A 191 16.20 5.65 -18.77
C PRO A 191 15.09 5.74 -19.82
N ASP A 192 13.94 6.28 -19.41
CA ASP A 192 12.88 6.87 -20.23
C ASP A 192 12.83 6.48 -21.72
N ARG A 193 11.78 5.71 -22.09
CA ARG A 193 11.30 5.59 -23.49
C ARG A 193 10.78 6.92 -24.09
N SER A 194 11.03 8.07 -23.45
CA SER A 194 10.68 9.40 -23.94
C SER A 194 11.88 10.17 -24.53
N THR A 195 13.05 9.53 -24.70
CA THR A 195 14.23 10.17 -25.31
C THR A 195 14.82 9.43 -26.51
N SER A 196 14.09 8.50 -27.14
CA SER A 196 14.43 7.98 -28.47
C SER A 196 13.65 8.71 -29.56
N SER A 197 13.77 10.03 -29.58
CA SER A 197 13.59 10.80 -30.81
C SER A 197 14.95 11.43 -31.06
N ASP A 198 15.83 10.60 -31.62
CA ASP A 198 17.11 11.02 -32.19
C ASP A 198 16.77 11.81 -33.47
N PRO A 199 16.93 13.14 -33.52
CA PRO A 199 16.57 13.93 -34.70
C PRO A 199 17.46 13.61 -35.91
N ASP A 200 18.61 12.96 -35.69
CA ASP A 200 19.63 12.75 -36.72
C ASP A 200 19.36 11.52 -37.60
N GLN A 201 18.31 10.72 -37.32
CA GLN A 201 17.90 9.61 -38.18
C GLN A 201 16.87 9.98 -39.27
N GLN A 202 16.34 11.22 -39.27
CA GLN A 202 15.41 11.66 -40.32
C GLN A 202 16.08 12.30 -41.55
N VAL A 203 17.39 12.58 -41.50
CA VAL A 203 18.09 13.25 -42.64
C VAL A 203 18.69 12.26 -43.65
N LEU A 204 18.89 10.98 -43.28
CA LEU A 204 19.52 9.99 -44.15
C LEU A 204 18.56 9.12 -44.98
N GLY A 205 17.24 9.37 -44.91
CA GLY A 205 16.22 8.61 -45.63
C GLY A 205 15.56 9.35 -46.81
N ALA A 206 16.00 10.56 -47.14
CA ALA A 206 15.39 11.40 -48.18
C ALA A 206 16.21 11.49 -49.49
N GLU A 207 17.38 10.86 -49.56
CA GLU A 207 18.19 10.81 -50.78
C GLU A 207 18.71 9.40 -51.06
N SER A 208 17.83 8.54 -51.58
CA SER A 208 18.19 7.38 -52.43
C SER A 208 16.96 6.73 -53.02
#